data_AF-A0A4S8KIT8-F1
#
_entry.id   AF-A0A4S8KIT8-F1
#
_cell.length_a   1.000
_cell.length_b   1.000
_cell.length_c   1.000
_cell.angle_alpha   90.00
_cell.angle_beta   90.00
_cell.angle_gamma   90.00
#
_symmetry.space_group_name_H-M   'P 1'
#
loop_
_entity.id
_entity.type
_entity.pdbx_description
1 polymer ?
#
loop_
_entity_poly.entity_id
_entity_poly.type
_entity_poly.pdbx_seq_one_letter_code
_entity_poly.pdbx_strand_id
1 'polypeptide(L)'
;ISTRGVFSPHLKNTREYVNQSGLSRAAIFNAVEASLSRLKTNYIDLLQIHRFDSNVTPEEIMKALHDLVQSGKVRYIGASSMRCWQFALLNEVADKNGWTKFVSMQSEYSLLYREEEREMHAYCNYHGIGLIPWAPVAAGLLTHPVGEETTRTESGKGTVFQPKLTDWDKTIITRVQEVAEKRGKSMAQIALAWVNEKVASPIVGMSSEKRVEDAVGVNGVKLTEEEMKYLEEPYEPRAVRGHA
;
A
#
# COMPACT_ATOMS: atom_id res chain seq x y z
N ILE A 1 -6.28 10.37 -0.09
CA ILE A 1 -6.62 11.75 0.33
C ILE A 1 -5.71 12.17 1.50
N SER A 2 -5.06 13.33 1.38
CA SER A 2 -4.03 14.03 2.20
C SER A 2 -2.89 13.22 2.86
N THR A 3 -1.67 13.45 2.37
CA THR A 3 -0.37 13.06 2.99
C THR A 3 0.22 14.15 3.89
N ARG A 4 -0.34 15.37 3.88
CA ARG A 4 0.27 16.53 4.58
C ARG A 4 0.09 16.50 6.10
N GLY A 5 -0.95 15.85 6.61
CA GLY A 5 -1.22 15.79 8.05
C GLY A 5 -0.16 15.05 8.86
N VAL A 6 0.66 14.19 8.23
CA VAL A 6 1.77 13.50 8.88
C VAL A 6 2.95 14.46 9.12
N PHE A 7 3.21 15.37 8.17
CA PHE A 7 4.33 16.30 8.23
C PHE A 7 4.02 17.60 8.99
N SER A 8 2.74 17.87 9.27
CA SER A 8 2.30 19.06 10.02
C SER A 8 1.06 18.73 10.86
N PRO A 9 1.22 18.00 11.99
CA PRO A 9 0.08 17.50 12.78
C PRO A 9 -0.83 18.60 13.31
N HIS A 10 -0.26 19.77 13.64
CA HIS A 10 -0.97 20.93 14.16
C HIS A 10 -2.00 21.51 13.18
N LEU A 11 -1.81 21.32 11.87
CA LEU A 11 -2.75 21.81 10.85
C LEU A 11 -4.13 21.19 11.01
N LYS A 12 -4.24 19.96 11.52
CA LYS A 12 -5.53 19.29 11.71
C LYS A 12 -6.52 20.07 12.58
N ASN A 13 -6.02 20.92 13.47
CA ASN A 13 -6.82 21.67 14.43
C ASN A 13 -7.06 23.14 14.01
N THR A 14 -6.61 23.56 12.83
CA THR A 14 -6.84 24.93 12.36
C THR A 14 -8.15 25.03 11.58
N ARG A 15 -8.80 26.19 11.66
CA ARG A 15 -10.09 26.45 10.99
C ARG A 15 -10.01 26.23 9.48
N GLU A 16 -8.88 26.56 8.87
CA GLU A 16 -8.62 26.40 7.43
C GLU A 16 -8.53 24.93 6.99
N TYR A 17 -8.26 24.01 7.93
CA TYR A 17 -8.09 22.59 7.67
C TYR A 17 -9.30 21.74 8.07
N VAL A 18 -10.27 22.33 8.76
CA VAL A 18 -11.58 21.69 9.04
C VAL A 18 -12.24 21.33 7.71
N ASN A 19 -12.68 20.08 7.56
CA ASN A 19 -13.20 19.50 6.32
C ASN A 19 -12.21 19.42 5.14
N GLN A 20 -10.90 19.59 5.37
CA GLN A 20 -9.84 19.35 4.39
C GLN A 20 -9.10 18.01 4.64
N SER A 21 -9.58 17.21 5.60
CA SER A 21 -9.01 15.91 5.96
C SER A 21 -10.08 14.98 6.55
N GLY A 22 -9.73 13.70 6.68
CA GLY A 22 -10.68 12.66 7.11
C GLY A 22 -11.55 12.14 5.97
N LEU A 23 -12.61 11.42 6.33
CA LEU A 23 -13.54 10.78 5.41
C LEU A 23 -14.98 11.29 5.53
N SER A 24 -15.19 12.50 6.06
CA SER A 24 -16.51 13.13 6.00
C SER A 24 -16.89 13.37 4.54
N ARG A 25 -18.19 13.41 4.25
CA ARG A 25 -18.69 13.63 2.88
C ARG A 25 -18.07 14.90 2.26
N ALA A 26 -18.05 15.99 3.02
CA ALA A 26 -17.49 17.26 2.55
C ALA A 26 -15.99 17.13 2.22
N ALA A 27 -15.21 16.47 3.09
CA ALA A 27 -13.79 16.26 2.86
C ALA A 27 -13.51 15.38 1.63
N ILE A 28 -14.29 14.31 1.45
CA ILE A 28 -14.19 13.41 0.29
C ILE A 28 -14.47 14.18 -1.00
N PHE A 29 -15.59 14.90 -1.07
CA PHE A 29 -15.99 15.64 -2.27
C PHE A 29 -14.98 16.74 -2.61
N ASN A 30 -14.57 17.55 -1.63
CA ASN A 30 -13.56 18.59 -1.83
C ASN A 30 -12.23 18.01 -2.35
N ALA A 31 -11.80 16.87 -1.79
CA ALA A 31 -10.57 16.22 -2.20
C ALA A 31 -10.65 15.63 -3.61
N VAL A 32 -11.80 15.11 -4.03
CA VAL A 32 -12.00 14.60 -5.40
C VAL A 32 -11.99 15.74 -6.41
N GLU A 33 -12.73 16.84 -6.19
CA GLU A 33 -12.68 18.01 -7.09
C GLU A 33 -11.26 18.54 -7.25
N ALA A 34 -10.55 18.70 -6.12
CA ALA A 34 -9.17 19.18 -6.13
C ALA A 34 -8.23 18.19 -6.86
N SER A 35 -8.49 16.89 -6.77
CA SER A 35 -7.69 15.86 -7.47
C SER A 35 -7.95 15.86 -8.98
N LEU A 36 -9.22 15.92 -9.40
CA LEU A 36 -9.61 16.03 -10.81
C LEU A 36 -8.98 17.26 -11.48
N SER A 37 -9.02 18.41 -10.80
CA SER A 37 -8.38 19.65 -11.26
C SER A 37 -6.87 19.49 -11.47
N ARG A 38 -6.15 18.91 -10.49
CA ARG A 38 -4.70 18.67 -10.61
C ARG A 38 -4.33 17.65 -11.68
N LEU A 39 -5.14 16.60 -11.82
CA LEU A 39 -4.95 15.54 -12.82
C LEU A 39 -5.41 15.97 -14.22
N LYS A 40 -6.10 17.11 -14.35
CA LYS A 40 -6.65 17.64 -15.61
C LYS A 40 -7.53 16.60 -16.33
N THR A 41 -8.38 15.93 -15.56
CA THR A 41 -9.32 14.91 -16.04
C THR A 41 -10.69 15.12 -15.38
N ASN A 42 -11.74 14.56 -15.97
CA ASN A 42 -13.11 14.58 -15.44
C ASN A 42 -13.48 13.31 -14.67
N TYR A 43 -12.62 12.29 -14.63
CA TYR A 43 -12.83 11.08 -13.83
C TYR A 43 -11.54 10.52 -13.22
N ILE A 44 -11.70 9.72 -12.16
CA ILE A 44 -10.66 8.90 -11.54
C ILE A 44 -11.03 7.42 -11.75
N ASP A 45 -10.12 6.61 -12.28
CA ASP A 45 -10.35 5.17 -12.44
C ASP A 45 -10.57 4.48 -11.08
N LEU A 46 -9.66 4.69 -10.14
CA LEU A 46 -9.70 4.08 -8.82
C LEU A 46 -9.45 5.11 -7.73
N LEU A 47 -10.48 5.47 -6.99
CA LEU A 47 -10.36 6.33 -5.81
C LEU A 47 -10.10 5.48 -4.56
N GLN A 48 -9.02 5.76 -3.85
CA GLN A 48 -8.65 5.03 -2.63
C GLN A 48 -8.82 5.90 -1.38
N ILE A 49 -9.62 5.42 -0.41
CA ILE A 49 -9.58 5.99 0.93
C ILE A 49 -8.24 5.62 1.57
N HIS A 50 -7.58 6.60 2.19
CA HIS A 50 -6.18 6.45 2.58
C HIS A 50 -6.02 5.64 3.88
N ARG A 51 -6.95 5.80 4.81
CA ARG A 51 -7.01 5.11 6.11
C ARG A 51 -8.47 5.00 6.53
N PHE A 52 -8.75 4.14 7.51
CA PHE A 52 -10.04 4.17 8.21
C PHE A 52 -10.17 5.47 9.02
N ASP A 53 -11.38 6.01 9.11
CA ASP A 53 -11.67 7.20 9.92
C ASP A 53 -12.76 6.85 10.94
N SER A 54 -12.35 6.70 12.20
CA SER A 54 -13.27 6.35 13.29
C SER A 54 -14.17 7.51 13.75
N ASN A 55 -13.95 8.73 13.23
CA ASN A 55 -14.76 9.90 13.58
C ASN A 55 -15.96 10.10 12.64
N VAL A 56 -16.08 9.28 11.59
CA VAL A 56 -17.14 9.39 10.58
C VAL A 56 -17.86 8.05 10.51
N THR A 57 -19.20 8.10 10.43
CA THR A 57 -20.00 6.87 10.36
C THR A 57 -19.69 6.10 9.07
N PRO A 58 -19.59 4.76 9.13
CA PRO A 58 -19.46 3.92 7.94
C PRO A 58 -20.46 4.25 6.82
N GLU A 59 -21.71 4.56 7.20
CA GLU A 59 -22.78 4.91 6.27
C GLU A 59 -22.49 6.22 5.52
N GLU A 60 -22.01 7.26 6.22
CA GLU A 60 -21.63 8.52 5.57
C GLU A 60 -20.47 8.31 4.59
N ILE A 61 -19.43 7.58 5.01
CA ILE A 61 -18.25 7.28 4.17
C ILE A 61 -18.70 6.56 2.90
N MET A 62 -19.43 5.45 3.04
CA MET A 62 -19.80 4.61 1.91
C MET A 62 -20.83 5.29 1.01
N LYS A 63 -21.78 6.06 1.56
CA LYS A 63 -22.72 6.84 0.75
C LYS A 63 -22.00 7.93 -0.05
N ALA A 64 -21.04 8.62 0.55
CA ALA A 64 -20.24 9.64 -0.16
C ALA A 64 -19.45 9.04 -1.33
N LEU A 65 -18.78 7.91 -1.10
CA LEU A 65 -18.03 7.19 -2.14
C LEU A 65 -18.96 6.68 -3.25
N HIS A 66 -20.11 6.10 -2.89
CA HIS A 66 -21.09 5.64 -3.85
C HIS A 66 -21.64 6.76 -4.74
N ASP A 67 -21.97 7.91 -4.15
CA ASP A 67 -22.48 9.06 -4.92
C ASP A 67 -21.46 9.59 -5.93
N LEU A 68 -20.16 9.56 -5.59
CA LEU A 68 -19.10 9.91 -6.54
C LEU A 68 -19.03 8.93 -7.70
N VAL A 69 -19.24 7.64 -7.44
CA VAL A 69 -19.33 6.61 -8.50
C VAL A 69 -20.55 6.84 -9.38
N GLN A 70 -21.72 7.08 -8.78
CA GLN A 70 -22.96 7.38 -9.52
C GLN A 70 -22.84 8.66 -10.36
N SER A 71 -22.09 9.65 -9.88
CA SER A 71 -21.84 10.90 -10.63
C SER A 71 -20.92 10.73 -11.84
N GLY A 72 -20.23 9.59 -11.98
CA GLY A 72 -19.25 9.33 -13.04
C GLY A 72 -17.87 9.95 -12.81
N LYS A 73 -17.66 10.70 -11.72
CA LYS A 73 -16.35 11.26 -11.34
C LYS A 73 -15.35 10.20 -10.87
N VAL A 74 -15.84 9.05 -10.43
CA VAL A 74 -15.04 7.90 -9.99
C VAL A 74 -15.60 6.65 -10.65
N ARG A 75 -14.73 5.76 -11.17
CA ARG A 75 -15.17 4.48 -11.75
C ARG A 75 -15.24 3.37 -10.71
N TYR A 76 -14.18 3.23 -9.92
CA TYR A 76 -14.04 2.22 -8.88
C TYR A 76 -13.53 2.83 -7.57
N ILE A 77 -13.83 2.17 -6.46
CA ILE A 77 -13.35 2.57 -5.14
C ILE A 77 -12.49 1.47 -4.52
N GLY A 78 -11.47 1.89 -3.79
CA GLY A 78 -10.59 1.02 -3.01
C GLY A 78 -10.32 1.61 -1.64
N ALA A 79 -9.64 0.84 -0.80
CA ALA A 79 -9.18 1.28 0.51
C ALA A 79 -7.68 1.01 0.70
N SER A 80 -7.10 1.66 1.70
CA SER A 80 -5.71 1.47 2.09
C SER A 80 -5.59 1.39 3.61
N SER A 81 -4.66 0.54 4.07
CA SER A 81 -4.21 0.35 5.46
C SER A 81 -5.27 0.58 6.53
N MET A 82 -5.96 -0.49 6.89
CA MET A 82 -6.92 -0.58 7.98
C MET A 82 -7.00 -2.03 8.46
N ARG A 83 -7.62 -2.25 9.62
CA ARG A 83 -7.89 -3.61 10.11
C ARG A 83 -8.88 -4.31 9.19
N CYS A 84 -8.76 -5.64 9.07
CA CYS A 84 -9.66 -6.44 8.24
C CYS A 84 -11.14 -6.25 8.63
N TRP A 85 -11.46 -6.18 9.93
CA TRP A 85 -12.84 -5.96 10.38
C TRP A 85 -13.38 -4.58 9.98
N GLN A 86 -12.54 -3.54 9.92
CA GLN A 86 -12.95 -2.19 9.48
C GLN A 86 -13.30 -2.21 7.99
N PHE A 87 -12.47 -2.89 7.18
CA PHE A 87 -12.72 -3.04 5.75
C PHE A 87 -13.99 -3.87 5.47
N ALA A 88 -14.15 -4.98 6.19
CA ALA A 88 -15.34 -5.82 6.12
C ALA A 88 -16.61 -5.05 6.51
N LEU A 89 -16.57 -4.26 7.59
CA LEU A 89 -17.67 -3.39 8.03
C LEU A 89 -18.10 -2.42 6.93
N LEU A 90 -17.16 -1.73 6.28
CA LEU A 90 -17.49 -0.79 5.22
C LEU A 90 -18.12 -1.48 3.99
N ASN A 91 -17.60 -2.64 3.59
CA ASN A 91 -18.20 -3.43 2.51
C ASN A 91 -19.58 -3.97 2.88
N GLU A 92 -19.79 -4.39 4.13
CA GLU A 92 -21.10 -4.85 4.64
C GLU A 92 -22.13 -3.72 4.59
N VAL A 93 -21.75 -2.51 5.02
CA VAL A 93 -22.60 -1.31 4.95
C VAL A 93 -22.98 -1.00 3.50
N ALA A 94 -22.04 -1.07 2.57
CA ALA A 94 -22.34 -0.89 1.16
C ALA A 94 -23.29 -1.97 0.63
N ASP A 95 -23.06 -3.24 0.96
CA ASP A 95 -23.89 -4.36 0.54
C ASP A 95 -25.34 -4.21 1.01
N LYS A 96 -25.54 -3.92 2.30
CA LYS A 96 -26.86 -3.72 2.92
C LYS A 96 -27.68 -2.60 2.29
N ASN A 97 -27.02 -1.57 1.75
CA ASN A 97 -27.68 -0.42 1.16
C ASN A 97 -27.71 -0.45 -0.38
N GLY A 98 -27.21 -1.52 -1.01
CA GLY A 98 -27.09 -1.61 -2.47
C GLY A 98 -26.12 -0.58 -3.06
N TRP A 99 -25.10 -0.17 -2.31
CA TRP A 99 -24.08 0.79 -2.72
C TRP A 99 -22.85 0.11 -3.32
N THR A 100 -21.98 0.93 -3.91
CA THR A 100 -20.72 0.46 -4.51
C THR A 100 -19.80 -0.09 -3.42
N LYS A 101 -19.28 -1.30 -3.61
CA LYS A 101 -18.30 -1.96 -2.73
C LYS A 101 -16.86 -1.67 -3.17
N PHE A 102 -15.91 -1.88 -2.27
CA PHE A 102 -14.49 -1.76 -2.61
C PHE A 102 -14.03 -2.90 -3.50
N VAL A 103 -13.24 -2.59 -4.52
CA VAL A 103 -12.66 -3.56 -5.46
C VAL A 103 -11.16 -3.76 -5.26
N SER A 104 -10.52 -2.95 -4.42
CA SER A 104 -9.09 -3.07 -4.15
C SER A 104 -8.68 -2.72 -2.72
N MET A 105 -7.58 -3.31 -2.27
CA MET A 105 -6.90 -3.00 -1.00
C MET A 105 -5.42 -2.69 -1.23
N GLN A 106 -4.99 -1.51 -0.79
CA GLN A 106 -3.60 -1.04 -0.83
C GLN A 106 -2.99 -1.10 0.58
N SER A 107 -2.60 -2.29 1.02
CA SER A 107 -1.89 -2.50 2.29
C SER A 107 -0.36 -2.47 2.14
N GLU A 108 0.38 -2.38 3.25
CA GLU A 108 1.83 -2.56 3.23
C GLU A 108 2.14 -4.04 3.01
N TYR A 109 2.98 -4.38 2.03
CA TYR A 109 3.36 -5.78 1.86
C TYR A 109 4.71 -5.93 1.18
N SER A 110 5.60 -6.71 1.78
CA SER A 110 6.92 -7.08 1.25
C SER A 110 7.47 -8.30 1.99
N LEU A 111 8.60 -8.83 1.56
CA LEU A 111 9.32 -9.85 2.33
C LEU A 111 9.65 -9.41 3.77
N LEU A 112 9.78 -8.10 4.01
CA LEU A 112 10.03 -7.55 5.35
C LEU A 112 8.75 -7.15 6.10
N TYR A 113 7.55 -7.27 5.51
CA TYR A 113 6.30 -6.94 6.19
C TYR A 113 5.15 -7.77 5.62
N ARG A 114 4.68 -8.75 6.40
CA ARG A 114 3.71 -9.77 5.97
C ARG A 114 2.49 -9.88 6.90
N GLU A 115 2.27 -8.88 7.75
CA GLU A 115 1.16 -8.91 8.73
C GLU A 115 -0.24 -8.97 8.09
N GLU A 116 -0.37 -8.51 6.84
CA GLU A 116 -1.62 -8.55 6.07
C GLU A 116 -2.03 -9.97 5.66
N GLU A 117 -1.10 -10.94 5.66
CA GLU A 117 -1.38 -12.36 5.37
C GLU A 117 -2.27 -13.01 6.43
N ARG A 118 -2.33 -12.46 7.64
CA ARG A 118 -3.12 -13.03 8.74
C ARG A 118 -4.61 -13.08 8.44
N GLU A 119 -5.15 -12.01 7.87
CA GLU A 119 -6.61 -11.82 7.72
C GLU A 119 -6.96 -11.07 6.43
N MET A 120 -6.32 -9.92 6.17
CA MET A 120 -6.72 -9.01 5.09
C MET A 120 -6.58 -9.66 3.71
N HIS A 121 -5.46 -10.34 3.45
CA HIS A 121 -5.25 -11.02 2.17
C HIS A 121 -6.24 -12.17 1.96
N ALA A 122 -6.50 -12.97 3.01
CA ALA A 122 -7.48 -14.05 2.94
C ALA A 122 -8.88 -13.51 2.63
N TYR A 123 -9.31 -12.45 3.33
CA TYR A 123 -10.57 -11.75 3.06
C TYR A 123 -10.64 -11.23 1.63
N CYS A 124 -9.60 -10.54 1.16
CA CYS A 124 -9.58 -9.98 -0.19
C CYS A 124 -9.66 -11.07 -1.26
N ASN A 125 -8.88 -12.15 -1.12
CA ASN A 125 -8.87 -13.27 -2.05
C ASN A 125 -10.23 -13.98 -2.10
N TYR A 126 -10.87 -14.19 -0.94
CA TYR A 126 -12.19 -14.80 -0.86
C TYR A 126 -13.27 -13.96 -1.55
N HIS A 127 -13.21 -12.63 -1.43
CA HIS A 127 -14.19 -11.70 -2.00
C HIS A 127 -13.84 -11.21 -3.42
N GLY A 128 -12.73 -11.67 -4.02
CA GLY A 128 -12.30 -11.23 -5.34
C GLY A 128 -11.84 -9.76 -5.39
N ILE A 129 -11.27 -9.26 -4.28
CA ILE A 129 -10.78 -7.89 -4.13
C ILE A 129 -9.29 -7.85 -4.48
N GLY A 130 -8.89 -6.95 -5.38
CA GLY A 130 -7.51 -6.86 -5.86
C GLY A 130 -6.55 -6.29 -4.81
N LEU A 131 -5.46 -7.02 -4.53
CA LEU A 131 -4.37 -6.55 -3.68
C LEU A 131 -3.39 -5.70 -4.50
N ILE A 132 -3.21 -4.44 -4.11
CA ILE A 132 -2.31 -3.48 -4.78
C ILE A 132 -1.34 -2.82 -3.78
N PRO A 133 -0.45 -3.61 -3.17
CA PRO A 133 0.29 -3.17 -1.99
C PRO A 133 1.29 -2.05 -2.25
N TRP A 134 1.57 -1.27 -1.21
CA TRP A 134 2.65 -0.31 -1.19
C TRP A 134 3.91 -0.86 -0.50
N ALA A 135 5.04 -0.23 -0.78
CA ALA A 135 6.38 -0.61 -0.31
C ALA A 135 6.80 -2.09 -0.58
N PRO A 136 6.60 -2.63 -1.81
CA PRO A 136 6.99 -4.01 -2.15
C PRO A 136 8.47 -4.30 -1.96
N VAL A 137 9.33 -3.27 -2.05
CA VAL A 137 10.78 -3.37 -1.83
C VAL A 137 11.24 -2.73 -0.51
N ALA A 138 10.31 -2.56 0.44
CA ALA A 138 10.58 -2.06 1.80
C ALA A 138 11.47 -0.80 1.85
N ALA A 139 11.06 0.26 1.14
CA ALA A 139 11.86 1.47 0.99
C ALA A 139 13.30 1.24 0.50
N GLY A 140 13.50 0.25 -0.38
CA GLY A 140 14.79 -0.05 -1.04
C GLY A 140 15.68 -0.99 -0.23
N LEU A 141 15.27 -1.39 0.97
CA LEU A 141 16.03 -2.35 1.78
C LEU A 141 16.17 -3.71 1.07
N LEU A 142 15.21 -4.07 0.22
CA LEU A 142 15.23 -5.31 -0.56
C LEU A 142 15.93 -5.16 -1.93
N THR A 143 16.62 -4.05 -2.18
CA THR A 143 17.29 -3.80 -3.48
C THR A 143 18.81 -3.73 -3.38
N HIS A 144 19.37 -3.87 -2.18
CA HIS A 144 20.80 -3.78 -1.89
C HIS A 144 21.19 -4.73 -0.74
N PRO A 145 22.44 -5.20 -0.67
CA PRO A 145 22.98 -5.91 0.49
C PRO A 145 22.84 -5.12 1.80
N VAL A 146 22.84 -5.86 2.91
CA VAL A 146 22.79 -5.27 4.25
C VAL A 146 23.97 -4.32 4.46
N GLY A 147 23.67 -3.09 4.91
CA GLY A 147 24.68 -2.08 5.23
C GLY A 147 25.12 -1.21 4.05
N GLU A 148 24.61 -1.44 2.83
CA GLU A 148 24.84 -0.53 1.72
C GLU A 148 24.16 0.83 1.96
N GLU A 149 24.94 1.91 1.86
CA GLU A 149 24.42 3.27 2.00
C GLU A 149 23.86 3.77 0.66
N THR A 150 22.63 4.26 0.70
CA THR A 150 21.93 4.89 -0.41
C THR A 150 21.52 6.32 -0.03
N THR A 151 21.27 7.18 -1.01
CA THR A 151 20.72 8.52 -0.78
C THR A 151 19.45 8.49 0.08
N ARG A 152 18.62 7.45 -0.06
CA ARG A 152 17.40 7.30 0.73
C ARG A 152 17.69 6.92 2.17
N THR A 153 18.56 5.93 2.41
CA THR A 153 18.94 5.56 3.78
C THR A 153 19.63 6.73 4.49
N GLU A 154 20.45 7.51 3.78
CA GLU A 154 21.05 8.74 4.30
C GLU A 154 19.99 9.79 4.65
N SER A 155 19.05 10.09 3.75
CA SER A 155 17.99 11.08 4.01
C SER A 155 17.08 10.69 5.19
N GLY A 156 17.02 9.41 5.52
CA GLY A 156 16.26 8.89 6.65
C GLY A 156 17.03 8.88 7.98
N LYS A 157 18.37 9.01 7.98
CA LYS A 157 19.20 8.95 9.20
C LYS A 157 18.72 10.02 10.20
N GLY A 158 18.52 9.63 11.45
CA GLY A 158 18.07 10.53 12.53
C GLY A 158 16.60 10.94 12.47
N THR A 159 15.81 10.40 11.53
CA THR A 159 14.37 10.64 11.43
C THR A 159 13.56 9.42 11.86
N VAL A 160 12.25 9.57 12.00
CA VAL A 160 11.32 8.44 12.21
C VAL A 160 11.32 7.42 11.07
N PHE A 161 11.92 7.76 9.92
CA PHE A 161 12.04 6.91 8.75
C PHE A 161 13.34 6.10 8.70
N GLN A 162 14.21 6.23 9.71
CA GLN A 162 15.42 5.42 9.81
C GLN A 162 15.05 3.93 9.95
N PRO A 163 15.51 3.05 9.04
CA PRO A 163 15.26 1.61 9.16
C PRO A 163 15.85 1.05 10.46
N LYS A 164 15.02 0.36 11.23
CA LYS A 164 15.46 -0.45 12.37
C LYS A 164 15.36 -1.92 11.94
N LEU A 165 16.44 -2.42 11.34
CA LEU A 165 16.50 -3.80 10.89
C LEU A 165 16.71 -4.73 12.08
N THR A 166 15.83 -5.72 12.23
CA THR A 166 16.06 -6.86 13.11
C THR A 166 17.10 -7.80 12.50
N ASP A 167 17.54 -8.81 13.25
CA ASP A 167 18.47 -9.80 12.70
C ASP A 167 17.81 -10.66 11.60
N TRP A 168 16.52 -10.96 11.73
CA TRP A 168 15.77 -11.65 10.69
C TRP A 168 15.52 -10.77 9.46
N ASP A 169 15.35 -9.45 9.60
CA ASP A 169 15.30 -8.54 8.44
C ASP A 169 16.60 -8.66 7.62
N LYS A 170 17.75 -8.65 8.31
CA LYS A 170 19.06 -8.82 7.67
C LYS A 170 19.16 -10.19 7.01
N THR A 171 18.73 -11.26 7.67
CA THR A 171 18.70 -12.61 7.09
C THR A 171 17.88 -12.65 5.81
N ILE A 172 16.68 -12.06 5.79
CA ILE A 172 15.84 -12.02 4.58
C ILE A 172 16.53 -11.24 3.46
N ILE A 173 17.11 -10.07 3.76
CA ILE A 173 17.86 -9.28 2.76
C ILE A 173 19.02 -10.10 2.17
N THR A 174 19.79 -10.80 3.02
CA THR A 174 20.86 -11.70 2.57
C THR A 174 20.32 -12.84 1.70
N ARG A 175 19.21 -13.47 2.07
CA ARG A 175 18.59 -14.54 1.24
C ARG A 175 18.12 -14.02 -0.12
N VAL A 176 17.59 -12.79 -0.18
CA VAL A 176 17.25 -12.13 -1.45
C VAL A 176 18.50 -11.93 -2.30
N GLN A 177 19.61 -11.50 -1.70
CA GLN A 177 20.89 -11.37 -2.39
C GLN A 177 21.37 -12.70 -2.97
N GLU A 178 21.39 -13.77 -2.18
CA GLU A 178 21.83 -15.11 -2.61
C GLU A 178 21.00 -15.64 -3.79
N VAL A 179 19.68 -15.48 -3.74
CA VAL A 179 18.78 -15.89 -4.83
C VAL A 179 19.01 -15.03 -6.08
N ALA A 180 19.23 -13.72 -5.90
CA ALA A 180 19.51 -12.80 -6.98
C ALA A 180 20.81 -13.15 -7.71
N GLU A 181 21.89 -13.43 -6.97
CA GLU A 181 23.18 -13.87 -7.49
C GLU A 181 23.05 -15.20 -8.24
N LYS A 182 22.39 -16.21 -7.63
CA LYS A 182 22.17 -17.52 -8.24
C LYS A 182 21.40 -17.44 -9.56
N ARG A 183 20.46 -16.49 -9.68
CA ARG A 183 19.63 -16.30 -10.88
C ARG A 183 20.19 -15.29 -11.88
N GLY A 184 21.30 -14.61 -11.56
CA GLY A 184 21.81 -13.52 -12.40
C GLY A 184 20.79 -12.37 -12.57
N LYS A 185 20.03 -12.07 -11.51
CA LYS A 185 18.98 -11.04 -11.48
C LYS A 185 19.31 -9.98 -10.43
N SER A 186 18.67 -8.82 -10.48
CA SER A 186 18.81 -7.83 -9.40
C SER A 186 17.99 -8.25 -8.17
N MET A 187 18.41 -7.82 -6.97
CA MET A 187 17.64 -8.06 -5.74
C MET A 187 16.22 -7.49 -5.84
N ALA A 188 16.08 -6.33 -6.50
CA ALA A 188 14.78 -5.73 -6.80
C ALA A 188 13.88 -6.67 -7.62
N GLN A 189 14.43 -7.33 -8.65
CA GLN A 189 13.67 -8.30 -9.45
C GLN A 189 13.24 -9.50 -8.62
N ILE A 190 14.09 -10.03 -7.72
CA ILE A 190 13.70 -11.15 -6.84
C ILE A 190 12.58 -10.74 -5.88
N ALA A 191 12.71 -9.58 -5.22
CA ALA A 191 11.69 -9.09 -4.30
C ALA A 191 10.36 -8.78 -5.01
N LEU A 192 10.42 -8.21 -6.22
CA LEU A 192 9.23 -7.93 -7.03
C LEU A 192 8.59 -9.23 -7.56
N ALA A 193 9.38 -10.22 -7.97
CA ALA A 193 8.87 -11.51 -8.42
C ALA A 193 8.12 -12.22 -7.28
N TRP A 194 8.69 -12.21 -6.07
CA TRP A 194 8.05 -12.78 -4.89
C TRP A 194 6.67 -12.17 -4.61
N VAL A 195 6.55 -10.84 -4.62
CA VAL A 195 5.27 -10.19 -4.31
C VAL A 195 4.25 -10.36 -5.44
N ASN A 196 4.69 -10.38 -6.71
CA ASN A 196 3.82 -10.55 -7.88
C ASN A 196 3.09 -11.90 -7.90
N GLU A 197 3.65 -12.96 -7.32
CA GLU A 197 2.97 -14.26 -7.21
C GLU A 197 1.78 -14.24 -6.23
N LYS A 198 1.62 -13.16 -5.44
CA LYS A 198 0.66 -13.09 -4.33
C LYS A 198 -0.37 -11.96 -4.45
N VAL A 199 -0.17 -10.99 -5.35
CA VAL A 199 -0.98 -9.78 -5.44
C VAL A 199 -1.34 -9.43 -6.88
N ALA A 200 -2.31 -8.53 -7.07
CA ALA A 200 -2.73 -8.13 -8.41
C ALA A 200 -1.73 -7.16 -9.08
N SER A 201 -1.26 -6.16 -8.34
CA SER A 201 -0.26 -5.20 -8.86
C SER A 201 0.42 -4.41 -7.73
N PRO A 202 1.67 -4.70 -7.38
CA PRO A 202 2.39 -3.91 -6.38
C PRO A 202 2.74 -2.51 -6.89
N ILE A 203 2.78 -1.52 -5.98
CA ILE A 203 3.14 -0.14 -6.31
C ILE A 203 4.62 0.08 -6.08
N VAL A 204 5.37 0.21 -7.18
CA VAL A 204 6.82 0.37 -7.16
C VAL A 204 7.20 1.84 -7.32
N GLY A 205 8.02 2.36 -6.40
CA GLY A 205 8.58 3.70 -6.51
C GLY A 205 9.76 3.72 -7.48
N MET A 206 9.68 4.54 -8.52
CA MET A 206 10.72 4.68 -9.55
C MET A 206 11.30 6.10 -9.49
N SER A 207 12.61 6.23 -9.33
CA SER A 207 13.30 7.52 -9.26
C SER A 207 14.47 7.65 -10.24
N SER A 208 14.63 6.67 -11.13
CA SER A 208 15.61 6.66 -12.23
C SER A 208 15.14 5.70 -13.31
N GLU A 209 15.60 5.91 -14.55
CA GLU A 209 15.28 5.04 -15.69
C GLU A 209 15.69 3.58 -15.44
N LYS A 210 16.90 3.37 -14.90
CA LYS A 210 17.38 2.03 -14.50
C LYS A 210 16.41 1.29 -13.57
N ARG A 211 15.75 2.00 -12.62
CA ARG A 211 14.76 1.39 -11.73
C ARG A 211 13.47 0.99 -12.45
N VAL A 212 13.12 1.70 -13.53
CA VAL A 212 12.01 1.31 -14.41
C VAL A 212 12.37 0.02 -15.14
N GLU A 213 13.57 -0.05 -15.74
CA GLU A 213 14.06 -1.23 -16.43
C GLU A 213 14.12 -2.47 -15.51
N ASP A 214 14.64 -2.31 -14.30
CA ASP A 214 14.65 -3.37 -13.28
C ASP A 214 13.24 -3.89 -12.97
N ALA A 215 12.28 -2.98 -12.76
CA ALA A 215 10.90 -3.33 -12.44
C ALA A 215 10.19 -4.02 -13.61
N VAL A 216 10.43 -3.57 -14.86
CA VAL A 216 9.87 -4.20 -16.06
C VAL A 216 10.52 -5.57 -16.31
N GLY A 217 11.81 -5.70 -16.01
CA GLY A 217 12.59 -6.93 -16.15
C GLY A 217 12.18 -8.07 -15.21
N VAL A 218 11.24 -7.81 -14.29
CA VAL A 218 10.62 -8.86 -13.46
C VAL A 218 9.65 -9.74 -14.25
N ASN A 219 9.16 -9.25 -15.40
CA ASN A 219 8.21 -10.01 -16.21
C ASN A 219 8.79 -11.37 -16.62
N GLY A 220 8.04 -12.44 -16.30
CA GLY A 220 8.45 -13.82 -16.56
C GLY A 220 9.41 -14.42 -15.53
N VAL A 221 9.84 -13.66 -14.51
CA VAL A 221 10.59 -14.22 -13.37
C VAL A 221 9.60 -14.91 -12.43
N LYS A 222 9.60 -16.25 -12.46
CA LYS A 222 8.89 -17.09 -11.48
C LYS A 222 9.88 -17.72 -10.52
N LEU A 223 9.66 -17.51 -9.23
CA LEU A 223 10.42 -18.16 -8.17
C LEU A 223 9.89 -19.59 -7.98
N THR A 224 10.78 -20.54 -7.65
CA THR A 224 10.33 -21.90 -7.33
C THR A 224 9.70 -21.95 -5.94
N GLU A 225 8.95 -23.01 -5.63
CA GLU A 225 8.38 -23.19 -4.29
C GLU A 225 9.46 -23.23 -3.21
N GLU A 226 10.63 -23.82 -3.50
CA GLU A 226 11.76 -23.86 -2.59
C GLU A 226 12.36 -22.48 -2.36
N GLU A 227 12.46 -21.66 -3.40
CA GLU A 227 12.96 -20.28 -3.28
C GLU A 227 11.95 -19.40 -2.53
N MET A 228 10.66 -19.53 -2.80
CA MET A 228 9.61 -18.84 -2.06
C MET A 228 9.69 -19.20 -0.57
N LYS A 229 9.75 -20.49 -0.24
CA LYS A 229 9.91 -20.98 1.14
C LYS A 229 11.21 -20.46 1.76
N TYR A 230 12.32 -20.48 1.02
CA TYR A 230 13.62 -19.98 1.49
C TYR A 230 13.57 -18.50 1.83
N LEU A 231 12.96 -17.67 0.99
CA LEU A 231 12.85 -16.24 1.25
C LEU A 231 11.92 -15.93 2.45
N GLU A 232 10.91 -16.77 2.65
CA GLU A 232 9.85 -16.55 3.63
C GLU A 232 10.13 -17.10 5.03
N GLU A 233 10.88 -18.20 5.13
CA GLU A 233 11.12 -18.95 6.38
C GLU A 233 11.66 -18.10 7.54
N PRO A 234 12.57 -17.12 7.36
CA PRO A 234 13.09 -16.33 8.48
C PRO A 234 12.09 -15.29 9.03
N TYR A 235 10.94 -15.10 8.38
CA TYR A 235 10.02 -14.03 8.77
C TYR A 235 9.45 -14.27 10.16
N GLU A 236 9.55 -13.25 11.01
CA GLU A 236 8.90 -13.26 12.32
C GLU A 236 7.73 -12.25 12.41
N PRO A 237 6.64 -12.63 13.09
CA PRO A 237 5.57 -11.72 13.47
C PRO A 237 6.05 -10.38 14.03
N ARG A 238 5.48 -9.27 13.52
CA ARG A 238 5.76 -7.91 14.01
C ARG A 238 4.48 -7.17 14.39
N ALA A 239 4.65 -6.10 15.15
CA ALA A 239 3.55 -5.20 15.45
C ALA A 239 3.01 -4.57 14.16
N VAL A 240 1.68 -4.61 13.98
CA VAL A 240 1.03 -4.01 12.82
C VAL A 240 1.23 -2.51 12.85
N ARG A 241 1.71 -1.94 11.76
CA ARG A 241 1.97 -0.50 11.62
C ARG A 241 1.16 0.10 10.49
N GLY A 242 1.05 1.43 10.50
CA GLY A 242 0.44 2.19 9.41
C GLY A 242 -1.08 2.07 9.31
N HIS A 243 -1.74 1.25 10.13
CA HIS A 243 -3.21 1.21 10.24
C HIS A 243 -3.71 2.36 11.14
N ALA A 244 -4.94 2.80 10.91
CA ALA A 244 -5.66 3.75 11.77
C ALA A 244 -6.59 3.01 12.76
#